data_AF-A0A374I6D0-F1
#
_entry.id   AF-A0A374I6D0-F1
#
_cell.length_a   1.000
_cell.length_b   1.000
_cell.length_c   1.000
_cell.angle_alpha   90.00
_cell.angle_beta   90.00
_cell.angle_gamma   90.00
#
_symmetry.space_group_name_H-M   'P 1'
#
loop_
_entity.id
_entity.type
_entity.pdbx_description
1 polymer ?
#
loop_
_entity_poly.entity_id
_entity_poly.type
_entity_poly.pdbx_seq_one_letter_code
_entity_poly.pdbx_strand_id
1 'polypeptide(L)'
;MELYIGGTAQGKKVYVTQVRGIAEARIWDNFEEWFREKLQESAPKSPSPEAESMAYLEKHPDTVIICDEVGSGIVPLDSFEREYRERLGRLLCEIAAKAERVERIVCGIGQRIK
;
A
#
# COMPACT_ATOMS: atom_id res chain seq x y z
N MET A 1 1.02 1.16 13.55
CA MET A 1 0.89 0.75 12.12
C MET A 1 2.24 0.82 11.43
N GLU A 2 2.55 -0.15 10.56
CA GLU A 2 3.78 -0.15 9.75
C GLU A 2 3.46 -0.23 8.25
N LEU A 3 4.26 0.41 7.41
CA LEU A 3 4.10 0.44 5.95
C LEU A 3 5.38 -0.05 5.25
N TYR A 4 5.23 -0.98 4.33
CA TYR A 4 6.32 -1.53 3.52
C TYR A 4 6.00 -1.34 2.05
N ILE A 5 6.85 -0.60 1.36
CA ILE A 5 6.69 -0.25 -0.04
C ILE A 5 7.83 -0.79 -0.89
N GLY A 6 7.65 -0.85 -2.20
CA GLY A 6 8.69 -1.24 -3.16
C GLY A 6 8.07 -1.74 -4.45
N GLY A 7 8.88 -2.01 -5.48
CA GLY A 7 8.35 -2.53 -6.74
C GLY A 7 7.77 -3.95 -6.65
N THR A 8 7.06 -4.34 -7.71
CA THR A 8 6.58 -5.72 -7.91
C THR A 8 7.74 -6.71 -7.84
N ALA A 9 7.50 -7.87 -7.23
CA ALA A 9 8.46 -8.97 -7.09
C ALA A 9 9.78 -8.60 -6.36
N GLN A 10 9.83 -7.52 -5.60
CA GLN A 10 11.02 -7.11 -4.82
C GLN A 10 11.18 -7.86 -3.48
N GLY A 11 10.36 -8.87 -3.18
CA GLY A 11 10.51 -9.70 -1.98
C GLY A 11 9.90 -9.12 -0.69
N LYS A 12 8.97 -8.16 -0.78
CA LYS A 12 8.36 -7.49 0.39
C LYS A 12 7.77 -8.44 1.42
N LYS A 13 6.90 -9.38 1.02
CA LYS A 13 6.25 -10.33 1.93
C LYS A 13 7.25 -11.21 2.68
N VAL A 14 8.25 -11.74 1.97
CA VAL A 14 9.32 -12.54 2.56
C VAL A 14 10.11 -11.71 3.56
N TYR A 15 10.46 -10.47 3.21
CA TYR A 15 11.15 -9.56 4.12
C TYR A 15 10.33 -9.27 5.40
N VAL A 16 9.05 -8.94 5.26
CA VAL A 16 8.17 -8.63 6.40
C VAL A 16 7.98 -9.85 7.32
N THR A 17 7.79 -11.04 6.75
CA THR A 17 7.56 -12.25 7.56
C THR A 17 8.84 -12.79 8.17
N GLN A 18 9.94 -12.91 7.40
CA GLN A 18 11.16 -13.59 7.84
C GLN A 18 12.17 -12.65 8.51
N VAL A 19 12.35 -11.43 7.99
CA VAL A 19 13.34 -10.47 8.52
C VAL A 19 12.74 -9.67 9.67
N ARG A 20 11.48 -9.22 9.51
CA ARG A 20 10.79 -8.44 10.55
C ARG A 20 10.03 -9.32 11.55
N GLY A 21 9.82 -10.60 11.27
CA GLY A 21 9.15 -11.53 12.17
C GLY A 21 7.67 -11.21 12.38
N ILE A 22 7.03 -10.51 11.43
CA ILE A 22 5.63 -10.10 11.54
C ILE A 22 4.73 -11.26 11.11
N ALA A 23 3.74 -11.59 11.95
CA ALA A 23 2.77 -12.64 11.68
C ALA A 23 1.84 -12.25 10.50
N GLU A 24 1.58 -13.19 9.59
CA GLU A 24 0.76 -12.96 8.40
C GLU A 24 -0.66 -12.46 8.71
N ALA A 25 -1.23 -12.84 9.85
CA ALA A 25 -2.56 -12.39 10.27
C ALA A 25 -2.66 -10.87 10.48
N ARG A 26 -1.54 -10.17 10.62
CA ARG A 26 -1.48 -8.70 10.75
C ARG A 26 -1.19 -8.00 9.43
N ILE A 27 -0.89 -8.76 8.38
CA ILE A 27 -0.42 -8.24 7.10
C ILE A 27 -1.61 -8.03 6.17
N TRP A 28 -1.80 -6.79 5.74
CA TRP A 28 -2.56 -6.48 4.54
C TRP A 28 -1.59 -6.52 3.35
N ASP A 29 -1.60 -7.63 2.64
CA ASP A 29 -0.76 -7.87 1.47
C ASP A 29 -1.42 -7.37 0.19
N ASN A 30 -0.63 -7.01 -0.83
CA ASN A 30 -1.09 -6.49 -2.12
C ASN A 30 -2.13 -5.37 -2.00
N PHE A 31 -1.88 -4.38 -1.14
CA PHE A 31 -2.81 -3.29 -0.89
C PHE A 31 -3.18 -2.52 -2.16
N GLU A 32 -2.23 -2.37 -3.08
CA GLU A 32 -2.39 -1.73 -4.38
C GLU A 32 -3.41 -2.42 -5.29
N GLU A 33 -3.50 -3.76 -5.22
CA GLU A 33 -4.40 -4.57 -6.05
C GLU A 33 -5.82 -4.40 -5.55
N TRP A 34 -6.00 -4.55 -4.23
CA TRP A 34 -7.28 -4.27 -3.56
C TRP A 34 -7.77 -2.86 -3.87
N PHE A 35 -6.87 -1.86 -3.78
CA PHE A 35 -7.23 -0.47 -4.04
C PHE A 35 -7.67 -0.27 -5.49
N ARG A 36 -6.97 -0.90 -6.45
CA ARG A 36 -7.31 -0.85 -7.88
C ARG A 36 -8.68 -1.45 -8.16
N GLU A 37 -8.95 -2.65 -7.64
CA GLU A 37 -10.23 -3.35 -7.79
C GLU A 37 -11.39 -2.52 -7.22
N LYS A 38 -11.22 -2.03 -5.99
CA LYS A 38 -12.21 -1.16 -5.35
C LYS A 38 -12.45 0.13 -6.09
N LEU A 39 -11.41 0.71 -6.66
CA LEU A 39 -11.53 1.92 -7.47
C LEU A 39 -12.34 1.65 -8.75
N GLN A 40 -12.11 0.50 -9.39
CA GLN A 40 -12.83 0.08 -10.59
C GLN A 40 -14.31 -0.22 -10.31
N GLU A 41 -14.62 -0.81 -9.16
CA GLU A 41 -15.98 -1.13 -8.72
C GLU A 41 -16.73 0.06 -8.09
N SER A 42 -16.03 1.17 -7.82
CA SER A 42 -16.59 2.27 -7.04
C SER A 42 -17.79 2.92 -7.75
N ALA A 43 -18.95 2.82 -7.10
CA ALA A 43 -20.16 3.53 -7.50
C ALA A 43 -20.24 4.91 -6.82
N PRO A 44 -20.91 5.92 -7.39
CA PRO A 44 -20.96 7.29 -6.86
C PRO A 44 -21.50 7.44 -5.42
N LYS A 45 -22.18 6.42 -4.89
CA LYS A 45 -22.80 6.43 -3.56
C LYS A 45 -22.10 5.50 -2.56
N SER A 46 -21.06 4.79 -2.98
CA SER A 46 -20.28 3.92 -2.10
C SER A 46 -19.14 4.70 -1.46
N PRO A 47 -18.67 4.31 -0.25
CA PRO A 47 -17.44 4.87 0.32
C PRO A 47 -16.29 4.73 -0.68
N SER A 48 -15.44 5.74 -0.77
CA SER A 48 -14.26 5.66 -1.64
C SER A 48 -13.26 4.64 -1.07
N PRO A 49 -12.41 4.01 -1.91
CA PRO A 49 -11.39 3.08 -1.42
C PRO A 49 -10.43 3.73 -0.39
N GLU A 50 -10.17 5.03 -0.51
CA GLU A 50 -9.42 5.81 0.50
C GLU A 50 -10.16 5.85 1.84
N ALA A 51 -11.45 6.18 1.84
CA ALA A 51 -12.23 6.22 3.07
C ALA A 51 -12.37 4.84 3.72
N GLU A 52 -12.57 3.79 2.92
CA GLU A 52 -12.67 2.40 3.40
C GLU A 52 -11.37 1.92 4.04
N SER A 53 -10.24 2.13 3.36
CA SER A 53 -8.93 1.73 3.87
C SER A 53 -8.55 2.51 5.13
N MET A 54 -8.73 3.83 5.15
CA MET A 54 -8.41 4.64 6.34
C MET A 54 -9.28 4.27 7.55
N ALA A 55 -10.58 4.03 7.34
CA ALA A 55 -11.46 3.59 8.43
C ALA A 55 -11.09 2.20 8.96
N TYR A 56 -10.58 1.31 8.11
CA TYR A 56 -10.04 0.02 8.54
C TYR A 56 -8.78 0.21 9.40
N LEU A 57 -7.83 1.02 8.95
CA LEU A 57 -6.56 1.26 9.64
C LEU A 57 -6.74 1.95 11.00
N GLU A 58 -7.78 2.78 11.15
CA GLU A 58 -8.14 3.39 12.44
C GLU A 58 -8.68 2.36 13.46
N LYS A 59 -9.39 1.32 12.98
CA LYS A 59 -9.89 0.23 13.82
C LYS A 59 -8.84 -0.83 14.14
N HIS A 60 -7.83 -0.96 13.27
CA HIS A 60 -6.78 -1.98 13.35
C HIS A 60 -5.38 -1.32 13.33
N PRO A 61 -5.00 -0.58 14.39
CA PRO A 61 -3.77 0.21 14.41
C PRO A 61 -2.48 -0.63 14.34
N ASP A 62 -2.58 -1.91 14.62
CA ASP A 62 -1.52 -2.91 14.57
C ASP A 62 -1.33 -3.55 13.18
N THR A 63 -2.13 -3.14 12.19
CA THR A 63 -2.01 -3.58 10.79
C THR A 63 -0.64 -3.22 10.21
N VAL A 64 -0.13 -4.13 9.40
CA VAL A 64 1.09 -3.98 8.60
C VAL A 64 0.70 -4.00 7.14
N ILE A 65 0.99 -2.92 6.41
CA ILE A 65 0.61 -2.79 5.01
C ILE A 65 1.81 -3.11 4.13
N ILE A 66 1.60 -3.96 3.13
CA ILE A 66 2.52 -4.18 2.03
C ILE A 66 1.89 -3.62 0.76
N CYS A 67 2.61 -2.72 0.08
CA CYS A 67 2.10 -2.07 -1.12
C CYS A 67 3.18 -1.95 -2.21
N ASP A 68 2.80 -2.14 -3.47
CA ASP A 68 3.64 -1.79 -4.62
C ASP A 68 3.72 -0.27 -4.85
N GLU A 69 4.91 0.23 -5.18
CA GLU A 69 5.07 1.60 -5.69
C GLU A 69 4.73 1.67 -7.19
N VAL A 70 3.53 2.18 -7.52
CA VAL A 70 3.05 2.25 -8.91
C VAL A 70 3.33 3.60 -9.62
N GLY A 71 3.90 4.57 -8.92
CA GLY A 71 4.11 5.94 -9.43
C GLY A 71 5.41 6.20 -10.19
N SER A 72 6.40 5.31 -10.10
CA SER A 72 7.79 5.57 -10.56
C SER A 72 8.08 5.20 -12.02
N GLY A 73 7.05 5.05 -12.84
CA GLY A 73 7.15 4.59 -14.24
C GLY A 73 6.68 5.62 -15.26
N ILE A 74 6.48 5.16 -16.50
CA ILE A 74 5.90 5.97 -17.58
C ILE A 74 4.43 6.29 -17.25
N VAL A 75 3.98 7.49 -17.63
CA VAL A 75 2.57 7.92 -17.52
C VAL A 75 1.69 7.03 -18.41
N PRO A 76 0.68 6.34 -17.86
CA PRO A 76 -0.22 5.50 -18.65
C PRO A 76 -1.02 6.27 -19.69
N LEU A 77 -1.29 5.63 -20.84
CA LEU A 77 -2.22 6.15 -21.85
C LEU A 77 -3.68 6.06 -21.40
N ASP A 78 -4.01 5.00 -20.66
CA ASP A 78 -5.33 4.80 -20.08
C ASP A 78 -5.60 5.80 -18.94
N SER A 79 -6.80 6.40 -18.94
CA SER A 79 -7.16 7.41 -17.95
C SER A 79 -7.40 6.84 -16.57
N PHE A 80 -7.95 5.63 -16.48
CA PHE A 80 -8.18 4.96 -15.21
C PHE A 80 -6.86 4.61 -14.54
N GLU A 81 -5.88 4.09 -15.27
CA GLU A 81 -4.54 3.81 -14.76
C GLU A 81 -3.82 5.07 -14.24
N ARG A 82 -4.03 6.23 -14.88
CA ARG A 82 -3.50 7.51 -14.36
C ARG A 82 -4.18 7.91 -13.05
N GLU A 83 -5.51 7.83 -12.99
CA GLU A 83 -6.28 8.17 -11.80
C GLU A 83 -5.90 7.25 -10.62
N TYR A 84 -5.83 5.95 -10.87
CA TYR A 84 -5.41 4.95 -9.90
C TYR A 84 -4.06 5.28 -9.28
N ARG A 85 -3.03 5.54 -10.11
CA ARG A 85 -1.68 5.85 -9.63
C ARG A 85 -1.62 7.12 -8.80
N GLU A 86 -2.32 8.17 -9.23
CA GLU A 86 -2.37 9.45 -8.52
C GLU A 86 -3.05 9.29 -7.15
N ARG A 87 -4.21 8.63 -7.12
CA ARG A 87 -4.99 8.44 -5.89
C ARG A 87 -4.29 7.52 -4.90
N LEU A 88 -3.78 6.38 -5.36
CA LEU A 88 -3.00 5.46 -4.52
C LEU A 88 -1.74 6.14 -3.99
N GLY A 89 -1.02 6.91 -4.81
CA GLY A 89 0.16 7.65 -4.39
C GLY A 89 -0.12 8.66 -3.27
N ARG A 90 -1.20 9.43 -3.38
CA ARG A 90 -1.64 10.37 -2.32
C ARG A 90 -2.03 9.63 -1.05
N LEU A 91 -2.81 8.55 -1.17
CA LEU A 91 -3.20 7.73 -0.03
C LEU A 91 -1.97 7.14 0.69
N LEU A 92 -0.97 6.65 -0.05
CA LEU A 92 0.27 6.16 0.56
C LEU A 92 1.04 7.26 1.29
N CYS A 93 0.99 8.51 0.84
CA CYS A 93 1.55 9.64 1.58
C CYS A 93 0.82 9.84 2.91
N GLU A 94 -0.51 9.77 2.92
CA GLU A 94 -1.32 9.89 4.14
C GLU A 94 -1.06 8.73 5.12
N ILE A 95 -1.02 7.49 4.61
CA ILE A 95 -0.70 6.30 5.40
C ILE A 95 0.72 6.41 5.97
N ALA A 96 1.71 6.80 5.16
CA ALA A 96 3.09 7.00 5.60
C ALA A 96 3.20 8.10 6.68
N ALA A 97 2.41 9.16 6.60
CA ALA A 97 2.34 10.20 7.62
C ALA A 97 1.83 9.66 8.97
N LYS A 98 0.85 8.74 8.95
CA LYS A 98 0.31 8.08 10.15
C LYS A 98 1.14 6.87 10.63
N ALA A 99 1.92 6.23 9.76
CA ALA A 99 2.70 5.04 10.11
C ALA A 99 3.82 5.35 11.10
N GLU A 100 4.10 4.43 12.03
CA GLU A 100 5.24 4.55 12.95
C GLU A 100 6.57 4.19 12.28
N ARG A 101 6.48 3.36 11.23
CA ARG A 101 7.62 2.86 10.48
C ARG A 101 7.29 2.74 9.01
N VAL A 102 8.20 3.20 8.17
CA VAL A 102 8.09 3.06 6.72
C VAL A 102 9.40 2.49 6.17
N GLU A 103 9.33 1.39 5.43
CA GLU A 103 10.49 0.83 4.74
C GLU A 103 10.23 0.66 3.25
N ARG A 104 11.24 0.99 2.44
CA ARG A 104 11.27 0.65 1.01
C ARG A 104 12.12 -0.60 0.83
N ILE A 105 11.58 -1.60 0.14
CA ILE A 105 12.27 -2.87 -0.14
C ILE A 105 12.66 -2.91 -1.61
N VAL A 106 13.95 -3.15 -1.85
CA VAL A 106 14.54 -3.33 -3.19
C VAL A 106 15.43 -4.56 -3.16
N CYS A 107 15.19 -5.51 -4.07
CA CYS A 107 15.89 -6.79 -4.15
C CYS A 107 15.92 -7.56 -2.81
N GLY A 108 14.83 -7.51 -2.04
CA GLY A 108 14.73 -8.12 -0.71
C GLY A 108 15.45 -7.36 0.40
N ILE A 109 16.05 -6.20 0.11
CA ILE A 109 16.79 -5.38 1.06
C ILE A 109 15.89 -4.23 1.50
N GLY A 110 15.60 -4.15 2.81
CA GLY A 110 14.82 -3.08 3.38
C GLY A 110 15.65 -1.84 3.73
N GLN A 111 15.15 -0.68 3.34
CA GLN A 111 15.65 0.62 3.72
C GLN A 111 14.58 1.36 4.51
N ARG A 112 14.84 1.62 5.80
CA ARG A 112 13.95 2.43 6.63
C ARG A 112 14.03 3.90 6.23
N ILE A 113 12.88 4.49 5.94
CA ILE A 113 12.72 5.90 5.57
C ILE A 113 11.86 6.70 6.56
N LYS A 114 11.25 6.03 7.55
CA LYS A 114 10.63 6.60 8.76
C LYS A 114 10.67 5.57 9.88
#